data_AF-A0A839DWU9-F1
#
_entry.id   AF-A0A839DWU9-F1
#
_cell.length_a   1.000
_cell.length_b   1.000
_cell.length_c   1.000
_cell.angle_alpha   90.00
_cell.angle_beta   90.00
_cell.angle_gamma   90.00
#
_symmetry.space_group_name_H-M   'P 1'
#
loop_
_entity.id
_entity.type
_entity.pdbx_description
1 polymer ?
#
loop_
_entity_poly.entity_id
_entity_poly.type
_entity_poly.pdbx_seq_one_letter_code
_entity_poly.pdbx_strand_id
1 'polypeptide(L)'
;MSRTMGHVELLGRLLHAVNGAGDTVYAPASQQQGCAYFHEEFPGCLHGHVFAALGHDRDSMGTNNEKPAPLAYPALGYALTSRAEQLAAVSQDAQDQGETWGRAIDAAVSLIRAPEVRRDRRVGDVPVWATLDHLVSRYGDRPSVLDATERPCFHPYRESSSLLSYAFALWGVSAEEAKRVASGDECLWSVDVLARLDWHLSARAWVVLVATESAEVHGFSWAAVAELARQVRVNLEFREEVDQ
;
A
#
# COMPACT_ATOMS: atom_id res chain seq x y z
N MET A 1 -18.91 -1.77 -15.18
CA MET A 1 -18.19 -2.99 -14.74
C MET A 1 -17.58 -2.70 -13.38
N SER A 2 -17.77 -3.55 -12.37
CA SER A 2 -17.12 -3.35 -11.06
C SER A 2 -15.62 -3.64 -11.15
N ARG A 3 -14.81 -2.78 -10.56
CA ARG A 3 -13.36 -2.97 -10.46
C ARG A 3 -13.08 -3.82 -9.22
N THR A 4 -12.26 -4.86 -9.33
CA THR A 4 -11.81 -5.58 -8.12
C THR A 4 -10.66 -4.83 -7.47
N MET A 5 -10.76 -4.58 -6.17
CA MET A 5 -9.70 -4.04 -5.32
C MET A 5 -9.14 -5.16 -4.44
N GLY A 6 -7.87 -5.49 -4.67
CA GLY A 6 -7.15 -6.49 -3.89
C GLY A 6 -6.55 -5.90 -2.61
N HIS A 7 -6.01 -6.79 -1.78
CA HIS A 7 -5.38 -6.43 -0.50
C HIS A 7 -4.33 -5.33 -0.63
N VAL A 8 -3.36 -5.49 -1.55
CA VAL A 8 -2.24 -4.55 -1.70
C VAL A 8 -2.69 -3.21 -2.24
N GLU A 9 -3.66 -3.21 -3.15
CA GLU A 9 -4.26 -1.97 -3.67
C GLU A 9 -4.96 -1.17 -2.56
N LEU A 10 -5.79 -1.82 -1.74
CA LEU A 10 -6.45 -1.16 -0.63
C LEU A 10 -5.45 -0.71 0.45
N LEU A 11 -4.49 -1.57 0.80
CA LEU A 11 -3.45 -1.25 1.77
C LEU A 11 -2.66 -0.02 1.32
N GLY A 12 -2.23 0.02 0.06
CA GLY A 12 -1.56 1.17 -0.53
C GLY A 12 -2.32 2.48 -0.38
N ARG A 13 -3.64 2.44 -0.61
CA ARG A 13 -4.51 3.61 -0.45
C ARG A 13 -4.68 4.05 1.00
N LEU A 14 -4.80 3.10 1.92
CA LEU A 14 -4.84 3.37 3.36
C LEU A 14 -3.52 3.97 3.84
N LEU A 15 -2.38 3.40 3.43
CA LEU A 15 -1.05 3.93 3.74
C LEU A 15 -0.88 5.33 3.18
N HIS A 16 -1.35 5.60 1.96
CA HIS A 16 -1.32 6.94 1.40
C HIS A 16 -2.07 7.95 2.29
N ALA A 17 -3.26 7.60 2.79
CA ALA A 17 -4.03 8.45 3.69
C ALA A 17 -3.36 8.67 5.05
N VAL A 18 -2.53 7.72 5.50
CA VAL A 18 -1.83 7.75 6.80
C VAL A 18 -0.46 8.42 6.72
N ASN A 19 0.19 8.48 5.56
CA ASN A 19 1.47 9.13 5.40
C ASN A 19 1.37 10.63 5.72
N GLY A 20 2.00 11.04 6.82
CA GLY A 20 1.90 12.41 7.38
C GLY A 20 0.71 12.65 8.32
N ALA A 21 -0.14 11.65 8.54
CA ALA A 21 -1.35 11.74 9.36
C ALA A 21 -1.51 10.53 10.32
N GLY A 22 -0.42 9.81 10.63
CA GLY A 22 -0.50 8.54 11.36
C GLY A 22 -0.98 8.62 12.80
N ASP A 23 -0.76 9.76 13.46
CA ASP A 23 -1.23 10.03 14.83
C ASP A 23 -2.68 10.57 14.87
N THR A 24 -3.33 10.70 13.71
CA THR A 24 -4.72 11.14 13.63
C THR A 24 -5.62 10.12 14.30
N VAL A 25 -6.45 10.59 15.22
CA VAL A 25 -7.53 9.81 15.85
C VAL A 25 -8.84 10.29 15.25
N TYR A 26 -9.69 9.37 14.83
CA TYR A 26 -11.03 9.73 14.39
C TYR A 26 -11.84 10.28 15.58
N ALA A 27 -12.36 11.49 15.41
CA ALA A 27 -13.24 12.13 16.37
C ALA A 27 -14.66 12.14 15.80
N PRO A 28 -15.58 11.28 16.28
CA PRO A 28 -16.93 11.23 15.75
C PRO A 28 -17.67 12.55 16.05
N ALA A 29 -18.37 13.09 15.05
CA ALA A 29 -19.12 14.35 15.17
C ALA A 29 -20.37 14.24 16.08
N SER A 30 -20.80 13.03 16.44
CA SER A 30 -21.96 12.76 17.29
C SER A 30 -21.76 11.48 18.12
N GLN A 31 -22.69 11.14 19.02
CA GLN A 31 -22.71 9.84 19.72
C GLN A 31 -22.97 8.64 18.78
N GLN A 32 -23.04 8.84 17.45
CA GLN A 32 -23.17 7.74 16.51
C GLN A 32 -21.91 6.86 16.55
N GLN A 33 -22.16 5.55 16.66
CA GLN A 33 -21.15 4.52 16.61
C GLN A 33 -20.80 4.25 15.13
N GLY A 34 -19.87 5.01 14.57
CA GLY A 34 -19.32 4.74 13.23
C GLY A 34 -18.73 5.95 12.52
N CYS A 35 -17.80 5.71 11.61
CA CYS A 35 -17.32 6.74 10.68
C CYS A 35 -18.41 7.23 9.71
N ALA A 36 -18.63 8.54 9.68
CA ALA A 36 -19.21 9.21 8.51
C ALA A 36 -18.06 9.59 7.56
N TYR A 37 -18.02 8.99 6.37
CA TYR A 37 -16.87 9.12 5.46
C TYR A 37 -16.62 10.57 5.04
N PHE A 38 -17.69 11.34 4.84
CA PHE A 38 -17.64 12.77 4.57
C PHE A 38 -18.49 13.56 5.56
N HIS A 39 -17.90 14.63 6.06
CA HIS A 39 -18.59 15.71 6.76
C HIS A 39 -18.56 16.94 5.85
N GLU A 40 -19.74 17.33 5.35
CA GLU A 40 -19.83 18.32 4.26
C GLU A 40 -19.02 17.86 3.05
N GLU A 41 -18.04 18.63 2.59
CA GLU A 41 -17.20 18.29 1.43
C GLU A 41 -15.88 17.61 1.84
N PHE A 42 -15.63 17.43 3.14
CA PHE A 42 -14.33 16.97 3.63
C PHE A 42 -14.38 15.51 4.09
N PRO A 43 -13.35 14.70 3.74
CA PRO A 43 -13.22 13.36 4.29
C PRO A 43 -13.05 13.43 5.81
N GLY A 44 -13.89 12.69 6.55
CA GLY A 44 -13.95 12.73 8.01
C GLY A 44 -13.13 11.66 8.72
N CYS A 45 -12.76 10.59 8.01
CA CYS A 45 -12.03 9.46 8.59
C CYS A 45 -11.13 8.77 7.56
N LEU A 46 -10.34 7.79 7.99
CA LEU A 46 -9.35 7.07 7.18
C LEU A 46 -9.92 6.56 5.85
N HIS A 47 -11.05 5.84 5.90
CA HIS A 47 -11.71 5.34 4.70
C HIS A 47 -12.35 6.46 3.87
N GLY A 48 -12.79 7.55 4.50
CA GLY A 48 -13.25 8.76 3.81
C GLY A 48 -12.16 9.36 2.93
N HIS A 49 -10.91 9.43 3.42
CA HIS A 49 -9.76 9.86 2.63
C HIS A 49 -9.49 8.93 1.45
N VAL A 50 -9.65 7.61 1.63
CA VAL A 50 -9.53 6.66 0.51
C VAL A 50 -10.63 6.88 -0.53
N PHE A 51 -11.88 7.11 -0.11
CA PHE A 51 -12.98 7.41 -1.04
C PHE A 51 -12.76 8.73 -1.78
N ALA A 52 -12.29 9.77 -1.09
CA ALA A 52 -11.93 11.05 -1.72
C ALA A 52 -10.85 10.86 -2.79
N ALA A 53 -9.80 10.08 -2.50
CA ALA A 53 -8.74 9.75 -3.46
C ALA A 53 -9.21 8.85 -4.63
N LEU A 54 -10.37 8.21 -4.50
CA LEU A 54 -11.03 7.46 -5.57
C LEU A 54 -11.99 8.33 -6.40
N GLY A 55 -12.11 9.63 -6.09
CA GLY A 55 -12.99 10.56 -6.78
C GLY A 55 -14.43 10.57 -6.26
N HIS A 56 -14.66 10.06 -5.04
CA HIS A 56 -15.95 10.15 -4.38
C HIS A 56 -16.01 11.38 -3.48
N ASP A 57 -17.18 12.00 -3.45
CA ASP A 57 -17.57 13.05 -2.52
C ASP A 57 -18.83 12.62 -1.74
N ARG A 58 -19.29 13.48 -0.83
CA ARG A 58 -20.50 13.23 -0.03
C ARG A 58 -21.73 12.89 -0.88
N ASP A 59 -21.91 13.60 -2.00
CA ASP A 59 -23.08 13.43 -2.86
C ASP A 59 -23.06 12.06 -3.55
N SER A 60 -21.89 11.64 -4.05
CA SER A 60 -21.69 10.32 -4.65
C SER A 60 -21.81 9.18 -3.62
N MET A 61 -21.45 9.43 -2.36
CA MET A 61 -21.60 8.45 -1.29
C MET A 61 -23.07 8.23 -0.95
N GLY A 62 -23.90 9.27 -0.94
CA GLY A 62 -25.32 9.20 -0.65
C GLY A 62 -25.60 8.41 0.64
N THR A 63 -26.43 7.37 0.55
CA THR A 63 -26.76 6.49 1.70
C THR A 63 -25.63 5.54 2.12
N ASN A 64 -24.51 5.52 1.39
CA ASN A 64 -23.33 4.74 1.75
C ASN A 64 -22.38 5.49 2.70
N ASN A 65 -22.61 6.78 2.97
CA ASN A 65 -21.70 7.62 3.77
C ASN A 65 -21.45 7.12 5.20
N GLU A 66 -22.37 6.31 5.73
CA GLU A 66 -22.31 5.75 7.10
C GLU A 66 -22.34 4.22 7.09
N LYS A 67 -22.25 3.58 5.91
CA LYS A 67 -22.18 2.12 5.85
C LYS A 67 -20.80 1.64 6.29
N PRO A 68 -20.66 0.44 6.85
CA PRO A 68 -19.35 -0.19 7.04
C PRO A 68 -18.56 -0.27 5.72
N ALA A 69 -17.24 -0.11 5.78
CA ALA A 69 -16.35 -0.02 4.62
C ALA A 69 -16.41 -1.27 3.74
N PRO A 70 -16.47 -2.50 4.31
CA PRO A 70 -16.74 -3.71 3.53
C PRO A 70 -17.99 -3.65 2.64
N LEU A 71 -19.00 -2.86 3.02
CA LEU A 71 -20.24 -2.68 2.28
C LEU A 71 -20.23 -1.44 1.39
N ALA A 72 -19.54 -0.37 1.81
CA ALA A 72 -19.43 0.88 1.05
C ALA A 72 -18.62 0.70 -0.24
N TYR A 73 -17.47 0.02 -0.19
CA TYR A 73 -16.64 -0.20 -1.39
C TYR A 73 -17.39 -0.91 -2.54
N PRO A 74 -18.06 -2.07 -2.32
CA PRO A 74 -18.82 -2.72 -3.39
C PRO A 74 -19.99 -1.88 -3.90
N ALA A 75 -20.66 -1.12 -3.02
CA ALA A 75 -21.75 -0.23 -3.41
C ALA A 75 -21.31 0.89 -4.36
N LEU A 76 -20.04 1.29 -4.29
CA LEU A 76 -19.39 2.27 -5.17
C LEU A 76 -18.69 1.62 -6.38
N GLY A 77 -18.87 0.31 -6.58
CA GLY A 77 -18.32 -0.41 -7.73
C GLY A 77 -16.94 -1.03 -7.51
N TYR A 78 -16.42 -1.03 -6.28
CA TYR A 78 -15.16 -1.69 -5.91
C TYR A 78 -15.41 -3.02 -5.21
N ALA A 79 -15.43 -4.11 -5.97
CA ALA A 79 -15.53 -5.45 -5.38
C ALA A 79 -14.24 -5.75 -4.60
N LEU A 80 -14.34 -6.10 -3.32
CA LEU A 80 -13.18 -6.44 -2.50
C LEU A 80 -12.84 -7.93 -2.61
N THR A 81 -11.55 -8.27 -2.55
CA THR A 81 -11.13 -9.64 -2.22
C THR A 81 -11.37 -9.90 -0.73
N SER A 82 -11.41 -11.16 -0.30
CA SER A 82 -11.63 -11.49 1.12
C SER A 82 -10.59 -10.89 2.06
N ARG A 83 -9.32 -10.78 1.63
CA ARG A 83 -8.28 -10.10 2.40
C ARG A 83 -8.48 -8.58 2.45
N ALA A 84 -8.89 -7.96 1.34
CA ALA A 84 -9.20 -6.53 1.31
C ALA A 84 -10.44 -6.20 2.16
N GLU A 85 -11.45 -7.07 2.14
CA GLU A 85 -12.65 -6.95 2.97
C GLU A 85 -12.29 -7.01 4.47
N GLN A 86 -11.46 -7.99 4.86
CA GLN A 86 -10.98 -8.09 6.23
C GLN A 86 -10.11 -6.88 6.62
N LEU A 87 -9.25 -6.41 5.72
CA LEU A 87 -8.44 -5.20 5.94
C LEU A 87 -9.34 -3.98 6.19
N ALA A 88 -10.37 -3.78 5.37
CA ALA A 88 -11.33 -2.68 5.53
C ALA A 88 -12.12 -2.78 6.84
N ALA A 89 -12.59 -3.98 7.19
CA ALA A 89 -13.34 -4.20 8.43
C ALA A 89 -12.48 -3.88 9.66
N VAL A 90 -11.30 -4.48 9.76
CA VAL A 90 -10.46 -4.36 10.96
C VAL A 90 -9.90 -2.94 11.12
N SER A 91 -9.49 -2.29 10.02
CA SER A 91 -8.98 -0.91 10.09
C SER A 91 -10.09 0.09 10.44
N GLN A 92 -11.31 -0.08 9.92
CA GLN A 92 -12.45 0.74 10.35
C GLN A 92 -12.79 0.48 11.83
N ASP A 93 -12.92 -0.77 12.26
CA ASP A 93 -13.30 -1.10 13.64
C ASP A 93 -12.29 -0.56 14.65
N ALA A 94 -10.98 -0.66 14.37
CA ALA A 94 -9.93 -0.12 15.23
C ALA A 94 -9.99 1.41 15.31
N GLN A 95 -10.18 2.09 14.18
CA GLN A 95 -10.37 3.54 14.15
C GLN A 95 -11.60 3.97 14.95
N ASP A 96 -12.74 3.29 14.74
CA ASP A 96 -14.01 3.64 15.39
C ASP A 96 -13.96 3.38 16.92
N GLN A 97 -12.98 2.59 17.39
CA GLN A 97 -12.64 2.40 18.81
C GLN A 97 -11.66 3.45 19.36
N GLY A 98 -11.24 4.43 18.53
CA GLY A 98 -10.36 5.52 18.94
C GLY A 98 -8.87 5.25 18.80
N GLU A 99 -8.46 4.21 18.09
CA GLU A 99 -7.06 4.04 17.71
C GLU A 99 -6.62 5.10 16.69
N THR A 100 -5.33 5.42 16.70
CA THR A 100 -4.76 6.27 15.64
C THR A 100 -4.83 5.53 14.31
N TRP A 101 -4.89 6.27 13.19
CA TRP A 101 -4.97 5.65 11.87
C TRP A 101 -3.79 4.71 11.58
N GLY A 102 -2.59 5.08 12.02
CA GLY A 102 -1.42 4.21 11.90
C GLY A 102 -1.61 2.88 12.65
N ARG A 103 -2.11 2.93 13.88
CA ARG A 103 -2.38 1.71 14.68
C ARG A 103 -3.53 0.88 14.12
N ALA A 104 -4.54 1.53 13.55
CA ALA A 104 -5.65 0.84 12.90
C ALA A 104 -5.16 0.00 11.70
N ILE A 105 -4.24 0.53 10.89
CA ILE A 105 -3.62 -0.22 9.80
C ILE A 105 -2.75 -1.36 10.35
N ASP A 106 -1.92 -1.11 11.37
CA ASP A 106 -1.07 -2.14 11.98
C ASP A 106 -1.87 -3.33 12.51
N ALA A 107 -2.99 -3.03 13.20
CA ALA A 107 -3.92 -4.04 13.68
C ALA A 107 -4.51 -4.82 12.51
N ALA A 108 -4.96 -4.12 11.45
CA ALA A 108 -5.55 -4.74 10.29
C ALA A 108 -4.57 -5.67 9.56
N VAL A 109 -3.33 -5.23 9.30
CA VAL A 109 -2.29 -6.06 8.68
C VAL A 109 -1.99 -7.30 9.54
N SER A 110 -1.88 -7.14 10.86
CA SER A 110 -1.54 -8.24 11.78
C SER A 110 -2.65 -9.28 11.93
N LEU A 111 -3.91 -8.90 11.72
CA LEU A 111 -5.09 -9.74 11.93
C LEU A 111 -5.65 -10.37 10.65
N ILE A 112 -5.07 -10.10 9.48
CA ILE A 112 -5.50 -10.76 8.24
C ILE A 112 -5.21 -12.27 8.33
N ARG A 113 -6.25 -13.07 8.10
CA ARG A 113 -6.22 -14.53 8.10
C ARG A 113 -6.85 -15.13 6.84
N ALA A 114 -7.57 -14.32 6.06
CA ALA A 114 -8.19 -14.78 4.82
C ALA A 114 -7.13 -15.29 3.83
N PRO A 115 -7.43 -16.37 3.08
CA PRO A 115 -6.52 -16.89 2.07
C PRO A 115 -6.27 -15.85 0.97
N GLU A 116 -5.04 -15.81 0.49
CA GLU A 116 -4.66 -14.95 -0.64
C GLU A 116 -5.30 -15.48 -1.93
N VAL A 117 -5.80 -14.56 -2.77
CA VAL A 117 -6.26 -14.87 -4.13
C VAL A 117 -5.43 -14.13 -5.16
N ARG A 118 -5.38 -14.61 -6.41
CA ARG A 118 -4.59 -13.96 -7.49
C ARG A 118 -4.87 -12.46 -7.67
N ARG A 119 -6.09 -12.00 -7.35
CA ARG A 119 -6.46 -10.58 -7.44
C ARG A 119 -5.80 -9.71 -6.37
N ASP A 120 -5.29 -10.29 -5.28
CA ASP A 120 -4.48 -9.60 -4.28
C ASP A 120 -3.09 -9.25 -4.80
N ARG A 121 -2.59 -10.01 -5.79
CA ARG A 121 -1.25 -9.86 -6.37
C ARG A 121 -1.17 -8.82 -7.49
N ARG A 122 -2.06 -7.84 -7.49
CA ARG A 122 -2.06 -6.72 -8.45
C ARG A 122 -1.56 -5.47 -7.75
N VAL A 123 -0.52 -4.85 -8.32
CA VAL A 123 0.15 -3.70 -7.69
C VAL A 123 0.22 -2.54 -8.68
N GLY A 124 -0.54 -1.48 -8.37
CA GLY A 124 -0.40 -0.17 -8.99
C GLY A 124 0.84 0.56 -8.46
N ASP A 125 1.15 1.71 -9.02
CA ASP A 125 2.23 2.56 -8.52
C ASP A 125 1.89 3.18 -7.15
N VAL A 126 0.62 3.54 -6.91
CA VAL A 126 0.15 4.07 -5.61
C VAL A 126 0.55 3.21 -4.42
N PRO A 127 0.23 1.90 -4.41
CA PRO A 127 0.68 1.03 -3.35
C PRO A 127 2.19 0.97 -3.14
N VAL A 128 2.99 1.07 -4.22
CA VAL A 128 4.45 1.01 -4.12
C VAL A 128 4.96 2.19 -3.30
N TRP A 129 4.78 3.42 -3.77
CA TRP A 129 5.39 4.58 -3.09
C TRP A 129 4.74 4.85 -1.73
N ALA A 130 3.43 4.63 -1.57
CA ALA A 130 2.77 4.81 -0.28
C ALA A 130 3.34 3.85 0.78
N THR A 131 3.70 2.63 0.37
CA THR A 131 4.39 1.66 1.23
C THR A 131 5.81 2.12 1.57
N LEU A 132 6.58 2.60 0.59
CA LEU A 132 7.94 3.10 0.84
C LEU A 132 7.94 4.28 1.82
N ASP A 133 7.08 5.28 1.60
CA ASP A 133 6.92 6.43 2.48
C ASP A 133 6.50 6.01 3.90
N HIS A 134 5.56 5.07 4.00
CA HIS A 134 5.12 4.54 5.29
C HIS A 134 6.29 3.91 6.06
N LEU A 135 7.08 3.07 5.38
CA LEU A 135 8.22 2.39 5.97
C LEU A 135 9.30 3.37 6.42
N VAL A 136 9.60 4.41 5.62
CA VAL A 136 10.53 5.48 6.02
C VAL A 136 10.00 6.23 7.23
N SER A 137 8.72 6.61 7.24
CA SER A 137 8.11 7.31 8.37
C SER A 137 8.14 6.47 9.65
N ARG A 138 7.93 5.15 9.54
CA ARG A 138 7.88 4.23 10.67
C ARG A 138 9.26 3.92 11.25
N TYR A 139 10.24 3.68 10.38
CA TYR A 139 11.53 3.13 10.76
C TYR A 139 12.66 4.16 10.78
N GLY A 140 12.37 5.39 10.35
CA GLY A 140 13.33 6.47 10.18
C GLY A 140 14.19 6.31 8.93
N ASP A 141 15.06 7.29 8.68
CA ASP A 141 16.06 7.16 7.63
C ASP A 141 17.13 6.14 8.04
N ARG A 142 17.35 5.16 7.17
CA ARG A 142 18.29 4.06 7.38
C ARG A 142 19.18 3.90 6.15
N PRO A 143 20.46 3.56 6.31
CA PRO A 143 21.25 3.14 5.16
C PRO A 143 20.70 1.82 4.60
N SER A 144 20.59 1.69 3.28
CA SER A 144 20.43 0.38 2.66
C SER A 144 21.73 -0.41 2.85
N VAL A 145 21.65 -1.60 3.44
CA VAL A 145 22.84 -2.44 3.75
C VAL A 145 23.01 -3.52 2.66
N LEU A 146 22.71 -3.15 1.42
CA LEU A 146 23.00 -3.97 0.25
C LEU A 146 24.46 -3.73 -0.14
N ASP A 147 25.22 -4.80 -0.31
CA ASP A 147 26.62 -4.70 -0.70
C ASP A 147 26.68 -4.36 -2.20
N ALA A 148 27.30 -3.22 -2.56
CA ALA A 148 27.44 -2.79 -3.95
C ALA A 148 28.29 -3.73 -4.82
N THR A 149 29.00 -4.68 -4.21
CA THR A 149 29.74 -5.74 -4.90
C THR A 149 28.88 -6.98 -5.18
N GLU A 150 27.73 -7.10 -4.51
CA GLU A 150 26.68 -8.06 -4.83
C GLU A 150 25.83 -7.46 -5.97
N ARG A 151 25.50 -8.26 -6.99
CA ARG A 151 24.57 -7.82 -8.06
C ARG A 151 23.25 -7.35 -7.42
N PRO A 152 22.42 -6.54 -8.11
CA PRO A 152 21.07 -6.21 -7.63
C PRO A 152 20.23 -7.47 -7.40
N CYS A 153 20.24 -7.98 -6.18
CA CYS A 153 19.51 -9.18 -5.81
C CYS A 153 18.48 -8.80 -4.75
N PHE A 154 17.24 -9.16 -4.99
CA PHE A 154 16.28 -9.30 -3.91
C PHE A 154 16.81 -10.36 -2.94
N HIS A 155 17.22 -9.94 -1.74
CA HIS A 155 17.73 -10.84 -0.71
C HIS A 155 16.62 -11.17 0.29
N PRO A 156 15.87 -12.27 0.09
CA PRO A 156 14.81 -12.66 1.01
C PRO A 156 15.33 -13.07 2.39
N TYR A 157 16.65 -13.22 2.57
CA TYR A 157 17.28 -13.60 3.83
C TYR A 157 17.64 -12.40 4.72
N ARG A 158 17.55 -11.17 4.19
CA ARG A 158 17.89 -9.96 4.94
C ARG A 158 16.67 -9.04 5.07
N GLU A 159 15.60 -9.59 5.65
CA GLU A 159 14.37 -8.85 6.02
C GLU A 159 14.66 -7.57 6.83
N SER A 160 15.86 -7.43 7.40
CA SER A 160 16.30 -6.28 8.20
C SER A 160 17.15 -5.24 7.45
N SER A 161 17.39 -5.36 6.12
CA SER A 161 18.42 -4.55 5.43
C SER A 161 17.99 -3.73 4.20
N SER A 162 16.81 -3.99 3.64
CA SER A 162 16.31 -3.32 2.43
C SER A 162 14.86 -2.87 2.62
N LEU A 163 14.57 -1.68 2.11
CA LEU A 163 13.25 -1.08 2.09
C LEU A 163 12.25 -1.93 1.27
N LEU A 164 12.70 -2.47 0.13
CA LEU A 164 11.87 -3.36 -0.70
C LEU A 164 11.54 -4.69 0.00
N SER A 165 12.47 -5.25 0.77
CA SER A 165 12.18 -6.46 1.57
C SER A 165 11.06 -6.20 2.59
N TYR A 166 11.07 -5.06 3.27
CA TYR A 166 9.98 -4.65 4.16
C TYR A 166 8.67 -4.42 3.40
N ALA A 167 8.72 -3.81 2.22
CA ALA A 167 7.54 -3.59 1.38
C ALA A 167 6.89 -4.93 0.97
N PHE A 168 7.71 -5.91 0.56
CA PHE A 168 7.25 -7.23 0.15
C PHE A 168 6.61 -7.99 1.31
N ALA A 169 7.23 -7.94 2.50
CA ALA A 169 6.65 -8.52 3.71
C ALA A 169 5.29 -7.88 4.04
N LEU A 170 5.17 -6.56 3.89
CA LEU A 170 3.91 -5.85 4.11
C LEU A 170 2.82 -6.24 3.10
N TRP A 171 3.21 -6.55 1.85
CA TRP A 171 2.31 -7.04 0.82
C TRP A 171 1.96 -8.53 0.97
N GLY A 172 2.58 -9.21 1.93
CA GLY A 172 2.36 -10.63 2.21
C GLY A 172 3.23 -11.58 1.38
N VAL A 173 4.28 -11.08 0.74
CA VAL A 173 5.32 -11.92 0.12
C VAL A 173 6.30 -12.35 1.21
N SER A 174 6.26 -13.61 1.61
CA SER A 174 7.21 -14.14 2.60
C SER A 174 8.61 -14.31 2.01
N ALA A 175 9.61 -14.22 2.88
CA ALA A 175 10.98 -14.59 2.54
C ALA A 175 11.06 -16.01 1.94
N GLU A 176 10.34 -16.98 2.50
CA GLU A 176 10.31 -18.37 2.02
C GLU A 176 9.76 -18.50 0.61
N GLU A 177 8.73 -17.74 0.26
CA GLU A 177 8.15 -17.74 -1.09
C GLU A 177 9.11 -17.14 -2.11
N ALA A 178 9.71 -15.98 -1.78
CA ALA A 178 10.71 -15.35 -2.63
C ALA A 178 11.93 -16.26 -2.84
N LYS A 179 12.40 -16.96 -1.79
CA LYS A 179 13.49 -17.97 -1.90
C LYS A 179 13.13 -19.11 -2.82
N ARG A 180 11.88 -19.59 -2.78
CA ARG A 180 11.45 -20.74 -3.58
C ARG A 180 11.54 -20.45 -5.08
N VAL A 181 11.29 -19.21 -5.49
CA VAL A 181 11.35 -18.79 -6.90
C VAL A 181 12.72 -18.25 -7.33
N ALA A 182 13.51 -17.77 -6.39
CA ALA A 182 14.93 -17.45 -6.56
C ALA A 182 15.76 -18.74 -6.39
N SER A 183 15.76 -19.60 -7.41
CA SER A 183 16.47 -20.88 -7.39
C SER A 183 18.00 -20.71 -7.40
N GLY A 184 18.70 -21.22 -6.38
CA GLY A 184 20.16 -21.33 -6.35
C GLY A 184 20.91 -20.01 -6.14
N ASP A 185 22.10 -19.87 -6.74
CA ASP A 185 22.92 -18.64 -6.74
C ASP A 185 22.39 -17.56 -7.72
N GLU A 186 21.19 -17.72 -8.27
CA GLU A 186 20.58 -16.73 -9.18
C GLU A 186 20.18 -15.45 -8.41
N CYS A 187 20.83 -14.36 -8.80
CA CYS A 187 20.46 -13.02 -8.41
C CYS A 187 19.29 -12.52 -9.25
N LEU A 188 18.10 -12.39 -8.65
CA LEU A 188 16.90 -11.87 -9.31
C LEU A 188 16.57 -10.47 -8.81
N TRP A 189 16.10 -9.61 -9.73
CA TRP A 189 15.49 -8.34 -9.35
C TRP A 189 14.14 -8.57 -8.69
N SER A 190 13.74 -7.64 -7.83
CA SER A 190 12.44 -7.61 -7.14
C SER A 190 11.26 -7.83 -8.11
N VAL A 191 11.29 -7.21 -9.29
CA VAL A 191 10.26 -7.37 -10.32
C VAL A 191 10.21 -8.77 -10.92
N ASP A 192 11.36 -9.47 -11.03
CA ASP A 192 11.43 -10.85 -11.53
C ASP A 192 10.93 -11.83 -10.48
N VAL A 193 11.23 -11.59 -9.20
CA VAL A 193 10.69 -12.38 -8.07
C VAL A 193 9.17 -12.28 -8.06
N LEU A 194 8.63 -11.06 -8.15
CA LEU A 194 7.18 -10.83 -8.21
C LEU A 194 6.55 -11.53 -9.42
N ALA A 195 7.15 -11.40 -10.61
CA ALA A 195 6.66 -12.07 -11.80
C ALA A 195 6.63 -13.61 -11.65
N ARG A 196 7.68 -14.22 -11.08
CA ARG A 196 7.72 -15.67 -10.80
C ARG A 196 6.70 -16.10 -9.74
N LEU A 197 6.29 -15.19 -8.86
CA LEU A 197 5.22 -15.40 -7.87
C LEU A 197 3.80 -15.10 -8.41
N ASP A 198 3.64 -14.91 -9.72
CA ASP A 198 2.36 -14.57 -10.36
C ASP A 198 1.77 -13.22 -9.89
N TRP A 199 2.65 -12.26 -9.60
CA TRP A 199 2.25 -10.87 -9.36
C TRP A 199 2.16 -10.08 -10.65
N HIS A 200 1.18 -9.20 -10.71
CA HIS A 200 0.91 -8.33 -11.85
C HIS A 200 1.16 -6.87 -11.48
N LEU A 201 2.26 -6.34 -11.99
CA LEU A 201 2.65 -4.95 -11.83
C LEU A 201 2.04 -4.10 -12.94
N SER A 202 1.57 -2.90 -12.61
CA SER A 202 1.41 -1.86 -13.63
C SER A 202 2.79 -1.45 -14.19
N ALA A 203 2.83 -0.91 -15.41
CA ALA A 203 4.09 -0.42 -15.99
C ALA A 203 4.77 0.63 -15.10
N ARG A 204 3.99 1.52 -14.49
CA ARG A 204 4.49 2.53 -13.53
C ARG A 204 5.04 1.89 -12.27
N ALA A 205 4.34 0.92 -11.68
CA ALA A 205 4.83 0.18 -10.52
C ALA A 205 6.15 -0.54 -10.82
N TRP A 206 6.28 -1.13 -12.00
CA TRP A 206 7.52 -1.77 -12.45
C TRP A 206 8.70 -0.79 -12.47
N VAL A 207 8.51 0.40 -13.08
CA VAL A 207 9.57 1.42 -13.15
C VAL A 207 9.96 1.91 -11.76
N VAL A 208 8.99 2.15 -10.88
CA VAL A 208 9.26 2.59 -9.49
C VAL A 208 10.05 1.52 -8.74
N LEU A 209 9.68 0.24 -8.84
CA LEU A 209 10.39 -0.85 -8.18
C LEU A 209 11.84 -0.99 -8.67
N VAL A 210 12.07 -0.94 -9.99
CA VAL A 210 13.43 -1.01 -10.55
C VAL A 210 14.28 0.18 -10.11
N ALA A 211 13.73 1.39 -10.12
CA ALA A 211 14.44 2.58 -9.65
C ALA A 211 14.78 2.48 -8.16
N THR A 212 13.83 1.99 -7.36
CA THR A 212 13.99 1.77 -5.91
C THR A 212 15.12 0.77 -5.65
N GLU A 213 15.08 -0.40 -6.28
CA GLU A 213 16.09 -1.46 -6.12
C GLU A 213 17.47 -0.99 -6.59
N SER A 214 17.52 -0.29 -7.73
CA SER A 214 18.77 0.30 -8.21
C SER A 214 19.35 1.29 -7.20
N ALA A 215 18.54 2.15 -6.59
CA ALA A 215 19.02 3.10 -5.58
C ALA A 215 19.50 2.38 -4.30
N GLU A 216 18.78 1.37 -3.82
CA GLU A 216 19.22 0.61 -2.65
C GLU A 216 20.59 -0.07 -2.87
N VAL A 217 20.84 -0.62 -4.07
CA VAL A 217 22.12 -1.27 -4.43
C VAL A 217 23.28 -0.27 -4.51
N HIS A 218 22.99 0.99 -4.88
CA HIS A 218 23.99 2.05 -4.86
C HIS A 218 24.19 2.66 -3.47
N GLY A 219 23.60 2.08 -2.42
CA GLY A 219 23.79 2.48 -1.03
C GLY A 219 23.07 3.76 -0.65
N PHE A 220 22.05 4.17 -1.41
CA PHE A 220 21.21 5.30 -1.01
C PHE A 220 20.47 4.98 0.30
N SER A 221 20.19 6.00 1.11
CA SER A 221 19.39 5.84 2.31
C SER A 221 17.92 5.63 1.97
N TRP A 222 17.14 5.04 2.87
CA TRP A 222 15.72 4.77 2.66
C TRP A 222 14.94 6.05 2.34
N ALA A 223 15.27 7.17 2.99
CA ALA A 223 14.62 8.45 2.68
C ALA A 223 14.94 8.90 1.24
N ALA A 224 16.18 8.76 0.78
CA ALA A 224 16.57 9.11 -0.60
C ALA A 224 15.93 8.16 -1.63
N VAL A 225 15.75 6.90 -1.29
CA VAL A 225 15.08 5.89 -2.12
C VAL A 225 13.59 6.21 -2.27
N ALA A 226 12.89 6.51 -1.18
CA ALA A 226 11.48 6.90 -1.21
C ALA A 226 11.28 8.23 -1.97
N GLU A 227 12.18 9.19 -1.79
CA GLU A 227 12.20 10.44 -2.57
C GLU A 227 12.29 10.17 -4.07
N LEU A 228 13.22 9.31 -4.49
CA LEU A 228 13.38 8.93 -5.90
C LEU A 228 12.11 8.27 -6.46
N ALA A 229 11.51 7.34 -5.71
CA ALA A 229 10.27 6.68 -6.12
C ALA A 229 9.15 7.69 -6.38
N ARG A 230 9.04 8.72 -5.53
CA ARG A 230 8.07 9.81 -5.69
C ARG A 230 8.36 10.68 -6.91
N GLN A 231 9.62 11.01 -7.19
CA GLN A 231 10.00 11.80 -8.37
C GLN A 231 9.73 11.04 -9.68
N VAL A 232 10.02 9.74 -9.70
CA VAL A 232 9.73 8.87 -10.85
C VAL A 232 8.23 8.88 -11.17
N ARG A 233 7.37 8.84 -10.16
CA ARG A 233 5.91 8.94 -10.34
C ARG A 233 5.49 10.24 -11.03
N VAL A 234 5.95 11.40 -10.53
CA VAL A 234 5.59 12.72 -11.07
C VAL A 234 6.00 12.84 -12.55
N ASN A 235 7.18 12.34 -12.90
CA ASN A 235 7.67 12.36 -14.27
C ASN A 235 6.86 11.45 -15.22
N LEU A 236 6.22 10.40 -14.69
CA LEU A 236 5.34 9.52 -15.47
C LEU A 236 3.96 10.15 -15.68
N GLU A 237 3.43 10.89 -14.70
CA GLU A 237 2.17 11.65 -14.83
C GLU A 237 2.28 12.74 -15.90
N PHE A 238 3.38 13.50 -15.90
CA PHE A 238 3.59 14.60 -16.84
C PHE A 238 3.69 14.14 -18.31
N ARG A 239 4.19 12.91 -18.57
CA ARG A 239 4.29 12.38 -19.94
C ARG A 239 2.92 11.98 -20.51
N GLU A 240 2.00 11.50 -19.68
CA GLU A 240 0.65 11.12 -20.12
C GLU A 240 -0.25 12.34 -20.44
N GLU A 241 0.06 13.52 -19.89
CA GLU A 241 -0.64 14.78 -20.19
C GLU A 241 -0.15 15.46 -21.48
N VAL A 242 1.11 15.22 -21.88
CA VAL A 242 1.71 15.84 -23.08
C VAL A 242 1.36 15.07 -24.36
N ASP A 243 1.02 13.78 -24.24
CA ASP A 243 0.67 12.90 -25.36
C ASP A 243 -0.85 12.83 -25.67
N GLN A 244 -1.68 13.70 -25.07
CA GLN A 244 -3.13 13.86 -25.34
C GLN A 244 -3.43 15.13 -26.14
#